data_AF-A0A5B9VXG5-F1
#
_entry.id   AF-A0A5B9VXG5-F1
#
_cell.length_a   1.000
_cell.length_b   1.000
_cell.length_c   1.000
_cell.angle_alpha   90.00
_cell.angle_beta   90.00
_cell.angle_gamma   90.00
#
_symmetry.space_group_name_H-M   'P 1'
#
loop_
_entity.id
_entity.type
_entity.pdbx_description
1 polymer ?
#
loop_
_entity_poly.entity_id
_entity_poly.type
_entity_poly.pdbx_seq_one_letter_code
_entity_poly.pdbx_strand_id
1 'polypeptide(L)'
;MTTLSKTFVAFGLAAFLSVPVMAQPPGGRGMGMGGGGLSMLLSNKSVQEELKLTEDQAEKAKDLAAKTREKIEKATEGLEGPERGAKMREMAKELDDDAKAAMKDVLKPEQIKRLHQIQHQVQGYMAFTNEEVQKKLELTDAQKDEIKQIGEESREKMREIFQEAQGDREAMMTKMREFRKETLAKVEAKLTDAQKSTWKEMTGEPFEIKMEGRGGR
;
A
#
# COMPACT_ATOMS: atom_id res chain seq x y z
N MET A 1 -41.43 -19.23 69.78
CA MET A 1 -41.02 -18.24 68.78
C MET A 1 -39.95 -17.39 69.46
N THR A 2 -38.68 -17.36 69.12
CA THR A 2 -37.95 -17.58 67.85
C THR A 2 -36.49 -17.93 68.18
N THR A 3 -35.92 -18.83 67.38
CA THR A 3 -34.53 -19.31 67.23
C THR A 3 -33.48 -18.17 67.19
N LEU A 4 -32.38 -18.17 67.96
CA LEU A 4 -31.05 -18.81 67.74
C LEU A 4 -30.54 -18.66 66.29
N SER A 5 -29.29 -18.29 65.95
CA SER A 5 -28.03 -18.11 66.68
C SER A 5 -26.91 -17.71 65.67
N LYS A 6 -25.84 -17.07 66.16
CA LYS A 6 -24.40 -17.22 65.79
C LYS A 6 -23.76 -16.46 64.59
N THR A 7 -22.90 -15.51 64.97
CA THR A 7 -21.47 -15.26 64.59
C THR A 7 -20.95 -15.59 63.19
N PHE A 8 -20.17 -14.67 62.58
CA PHE A 8 -18.72 -14.82 62.28
C PHE A 8 -18.11 -13.53 61.71
N VAL A 9 -16.88 -13.22 62.13
CA VAL A 9 -15.98 -12.16 61.61
C VAL A 9 -15.23 -12.71 60.40
N ALA A 10 -15.07 -11.92 59.33
CA ALA A 10 -14.12 -12.22 58.25
C ALA A 10 -13.52 -10.95 57.61
N PHE A 11 -12.21 -11.03 57.39
CA PHE A 11 -11.28 -10.01 56.90
C PHE A 11 -11.68 -9.38 55.56
N GLY A 12 -11.67 -8.04 55.50
CA GLY A 12 -11.71 -7.28 54.25
C GLY A 12 -10.34 -7.24 53.58
N LEU A 13 -10.12 -8.11 52.61
CA LEU A 13 -8.94 -8.09 51.74
C LEU A 13 -9.20 -7.13 50.56
N ALA A 14 -8.51 -6.00 50.53
CA ALA A 14 -8.51 -5.06 49.42
C ALA A 14 -7.76 -5.69 48.22
N ALA A 15 -8.50 -6.14 47.21
CA ALA A 15 -7.94 -6.60 45.95
C ALA A 15 -7.67 -5.40 45.03
N PHE A 16 -6.42 -4.96 44.97
CA PHE A 16 -5.91 -4.17 43.85
C PHE A 16 -5.96 -5.05 42.60
N LEU A 17 -6.99 -4.87 41.77
CA LEU A 17 -6.98 -5.38 40.41
C LEU A 17 -6.02 -4.51 39.60
N SER A 18 -4.75 -4.91 39.61
CA SER A 18 -3.78 -4.52 38.60
C SER A 18 -4.33 -4.95 37.24
N VAL A 19 -4.97 -4.03 36.53
CA VAL A 19 -5.28 -4.22 35.12
C VAL A 19 -3.92 -4.29 34.41
N PRO A 20 -3.52 -5.44 33.83
CA PRO A 20 -2.36 -5.42 32.95
C PRO A 20 -2.71 -4.46 31.82
N VAL A 21 -1.93 -3.38 31.71
CA VAL A 21 -1.85 -2.55 30.51
C VAL A 21 -1.52 -3.51 29.38
N MET A 22 -2.56 -3.96 28.67
CA MET A 22 -2.43 -4.70 27.43
C MET A 22 -1.68 -3.79 26.48
N ALA A 23 -0.49 -4.26 26.12
CA ALA A 23 0.41 -3.68 25.15
C ALA A 23 -0.36 -3.19 23.92
N GLN A 24 0.09 -2.07 23.36
CA GLN A 24 -0.37 -1.51 22.09
C GLN A 24 -0.61 -2.66 21.09
N PRO A 25 -1.77 -2.69 20.38
CA PRO A 25 -2.02 -3.73 19.39
C PRO A 25 -0.81 -3.80 18.46
N PRO A 26 -0.25 -5.01 18.22
CA PRO A 26 1.02 -5.17 17.54
C PRO A 26 1.01 -4.36 16.26
N GLY A 27 1.94 -3.41 16.18
CA GLY A 27 1.96 -2.34 15.20
C GLY A 27 1.51 -2.85 13.83
N GLY A 28 0.40 -2.29 13.35
CA GLY A 28 -0.12 -2.52 12.02
C GLY A 28 1.01 -2.27 11.03
N ARG A 29 1.66 -3.36 10.62
CA ARG A 29 2.90 -3.34 9.84
C ARG A 29 2.56 -2.84 8.44
N GLY A 30 2.60 -1.52 8.29
CA GLY A 30 2.86 -0.81 7.03
C GLY A 30 2.03 -1.26 5.83
N MET A 31 0.74 -1.57 6.02
CA MET A 31 -0.17 -1.77 4.89
C MET A 31 -0.76 -0.42 4.48
N GLY A 32 0.11 0.52 4.12
CA GLY A 32 -0.29 1.91 3.96
C GLY A 32 0.82 2.85 3.53
N MET A 33 1.63 2.48 2.55
CA MET A 33 2.40 3.44 1.74
C MET A 33 2.58 2.89 0.33
N GLY A 34 2.02 3.57 -0.67
CA GLY A 34 2.34 3.42 -2.09
C GLY A 34 2.42 1.99 -2.61
N GLY A 35 1.27 1.32 -2.73
CA GLY A 35 1.22 0.06 -3.48
C GLY A 35 1.67 0.30 -4.93
N GLY A 36 2.72 -0.40 -5.37
CA GLY A 36 3.25 -0.26 -6.74
C GLY A 36 4.59 0.47 -6.86
N GLY A 37 5.50 0.35 -5.90
CA GLY A 37 6.91 0.71 -6.15
C GLY A 37 7.51 -0.23 -7.21
N LEU A 38 8.26 0.31 -8.18
CA LEU A 38 8.80 -0.48 -9.30
C LEU A 38 9.63 -1.68 -8.85
N SER A 39 10.44 -1.47 -7.81
CA SER A 39 11.28 -2.49 -7.18
C SER A 39 10.47 -3.66 -6.59
N MET A 40 9.32 -3.36 -5.96
CA MET A 40 8.39 -4.39 -5.48
C MET A 40 7.78 -5.17 -6.65
N LEU A 41 7.34 -4.49 -7.71
CA LEU A 41 6.72 -5.12 -8.88
C LEU A 41 7.70 -6.06 -9.58
N LEU A 42 8.95 -5.64 -9.76
CA LEU A 42 9.98 -6.45 -10.39
C LEU A 42 10.34 -7.71 -9.61
N SER A 43 10.11 -7.73 -8.30
CA SER A 43 10.33 -8.92 -7.47
C SER A 43 9.18 -9.93 -7.52
N ASN A 44 8.02 -9.58 -8.10
CA ASN A 44 6.84 -10.43 -8.15
C ASN A 44 6.86 -11.38 -9.36
N LYS A 45 6.66 -12.69 -9.15
CA LYS A 45 6.77 -13.67 -10.26
C LYS A 45 5.78 -13.43 -11.39
N SER A 46 4.53 -13.08 -11.08
CA SER A 46 3.54 -12.83 -12.15
C SER A 46 3.92 -11.64 -13.03
N VAL A 47 4.59 -10.63 -12.45
CA VAL A 47 5.13 -9.49 -13.22
C VAL A 47 6.36 -9.94 -14.02
N GLN A 48 7.24 -10.75 -13.44
CA GLN A 48 8.42 -11.28 -14.16
C GLN A 48 8.02 -12.13 -15.39
N GLU A 49 7.00 -12.97 -15.23
CA GLU A 49 6.42 -13.79 -16.31
C GLU A 49 5.78 -12.92 -17.39
N GLU A 50 4.98 -11.91 -17.00
CA GLU A 50 4.35 -10.96 -17.92
C GLU A 50 5.39 -10.17 -18.73
N LEU A 51 6.47 -9.75 -18.08
CA LEU A 51 7.60 -9.08 -18.73
C LEU A 51 8.51 -10.02 -19.51
N LYS A 52 8.27 -11.34 -19.42
CA LYS A 52 9.09 -12.40 -20.03
C LYS A 52 10.58 -12.21 -19.70
N LEU A 53 10.87 -11.92 -18.43
CA LEU A 53 12.24 -11.73 -17.99
C LEU A 53 13.04 -13.02 -18.20
N THR A 54 14.27 -12.89 -18.69
CA THR A 54 15.23 -14.00 -18.65
C THR A 54 15.62 -14.30 -17.21
N GLU A 55 16.23 -15.46 -16.96
CA GLU A 55 16.74 -15.83 -15.62
C GLU A 55 17.69 -14.74 -15.08
N ASP A 56 18.65 -14.31 -15.90
CA ASP A 56 19.58 -13.22 -15.58
C ASP A 56 18.87 -11.90 -15.24
N GLN A 57 17.82 -11.54 -15.99
CA GLN A 57 17.04 -10.32 -15.73
C GLN A 57 16.25 -10.44 -14.42
N ALA A 58 15.67 -11.60 -14.16
CA ALA A 58 14.91 -11.88 -12.94
C ALA A 58 15.82 -11.90 -11.69
N GLU A 59 17.05 -12.39 -11.81
CA GLU A 59 18.05 -12.35 -10.74
C GLU A 59 18.46 -10.91 -10.43
N LYS A 60 18.83 -10.12 -11.44
CA LYS A 60 19.16 -8.70 -11.25
C LYS A 60 18.00 -7.88 -10.67
N ALA A 61 16.77 -8.19 -11.07
CA ALA A 61 15.56 -7.59 -10.50
C ALA A 61 15.39 -7.91 -9.00
N LYS A 62 15.67 -9.15 -8.58
CA LYS A 62 15.65 -9.54 -7.16
C LYS A 62 16.75 -8.83 -6.36
N ASP A 63 17.94 -8.70 -6.93
CA ASP A 63 19.04 -7.98 -6.28
C ASP A 63 18.73 -6.49 -6.10
N LEU A 64 18.13 -5.86 -7.12
CA LEU A 64 17.66 -4.48 -7.03
C LEU A 64 16.62 -4.33 -5.91
N ALA A 65 15.69 -5.27 -5.81
CA ALA A 65 14.69 -5.29 -4.75
C ALA A 65 15.29 -5.46 -3.36
N ALA A 66 16.28 -6.35 -3.21
CA ALA A 66 17.01 -6.54 -1.97
C ALA A 66 17.75 -5.27 -1.53
N LYS A 67 18.49 -4.62 -2.45
CA LYS A 67 19.19 -3.35 -2.19
C LYS A 67 18.24 -2.22 -1.82
N THR A 68 17.12 -2.09 -2.52
CA THR A 68 16.08 -1.10 -2.22
C THR A 68 15.54 -1.31 -0.80
N ARG A 69 15.25 -2.57 -0.44
CA ARG A 69 14.76 -2.94 0.89
C ARG A 69 15.78 -2.64 1.97
N GLU A 70 17.05 -2.96 1.77
CA GLU A 70 18.12 -2.69 2.72
C GLU A 70 18.31 -1.18 2.94
N LYS A 71 18.27 -0.39 1.86
CA LYS A 71 18.35 1.08 1.92
C LYS A 71 17.21 1.66 2.75
N ILE A 72 15.98 1.19 2.52
CA ILE A 72 14.80 1.56 3.31
C ILE A 72 14.97 1.16 4.78
N GLU A 73 15.45 -0.06 5.04
CA GLU A 73 15.63 -0.58 6.40
C GLU A 73 16.61 0.26 7.19
N LYS A 74 17.80 0.53 6.63
CA LYS A 74 18.81 1.40 7.24
C LYS A 74 18.32 2.81 7.46
N ALA A 75 17.65 3.41 6.47
CA ALA A 75 17.19 4.78 6.56
C ALA A 75 15.99 4.98 7.50
N THR A 76 15.29 3.90 7.84
CA THR A 76 14.16 3.92 8.78
C THR A 76 14.45 3.20 10.09
N GLU A 77 15.72 2.84 10.34
CA GLU A 77 16.15 2.20 11.57
C GLU A 77 15.89 3.12 12.76
N GLY A 78 15.26 2.58 13.80
CA GLY A 78 14.89 3.34 15.00
C GLY A 78 13.76 4.37 14.81
N LEU A 79 13.22 4.54 13.59
CA LEU A 79 12.10 5.44 13.33
C LEU A 79 10.76 4.71 13.47
N GLU A 80 9.79 5.36 14.11
CA GLU A 80 8.43 4.85 14.26
C GLU A 80 7.37 5.85 13.80
N GLY A 81 6.14 5.35 13.64
CA GLY A 81 4.96 6.20 13.45
C GLY A 81 5.08 7.25 12.34
N PRO A 82 4.66 8.51 12.60
CA PRO A 82 4.69 9.60 11.62
C PRO A 82 6.09 9.91 11.06
N GLU A 83 7.14 9.78 11.86
CA GLU A 83 8.53 10.08 11.46
C GLU A 83 9.02 9.09 10.41
N ARG A 84 8.79 7.79 10.64
CA ARG A 84 9.07 6.75 9.64
C ARG A 84 8.32 7.01 8.34
N GLY A 85 7.06 7.43 8.44
CA GLY A 85 6.26 7.79 7.27
C GLY A 85 6.82 9.01 6.52
N ALA A 86 7.25 10.04 7.23
CA ALA A 86 7.88 11.21 6.63
C ALA A 86 9.17 10.82 5.90
N LYS A 87 10.02 10.00 6.52
CA LYS A 87 11.27 9.54 5.91
C LYS A 87 11.05 8.73 4.64
N MET A 88 10.04 7.85 4.65
CA MET A 88 9.65 7.09 3.46
C MET A 88 9.17 7.99 2.31
N ARG A 89 8.42 9.06 2.62
CA ARG A 89 7.98 10.02 1.60
C ARG A 89 9.14 10.82 1.02
N GLU A 90 10.10 11.23 1.87
CA GLU A 90 11.32 11.92 1.44
C GLU A 90 12.13 11.05 0.47
N MET A 91 12.26 9.76 0.79
CA MET A 91 13.02 8.81 -0.02
C MET A 91 12.26 8.30 -1.25
N ALA A 92 10.94 8.51 -1.35
CA ALA A 92 10.11 7.88 -2.36
C ALA A 92 10.61 8.18 -3.79
N LYS A 93 10.97 9.45 -4.04
CA LYS A 93 11.48 9.87 -5.35
C LYS A 93 12.85 9.26 -5.64
N GLU A 94 13.76 9.29 -4.67
CA GLU A 94 15.11 8.71 -4.80
C GLU A 94 15.04 7.20 -5.09
N LEU A 95 14.19 6.47 -4.37
CA LEU A 95 14.00 5.04 -4.56
C LEU A 95 13.40 4.72 -5.94
N ASP A 96 12.50 5.57 -6.45
CA ASP A 96 11.93 5.43 -7.80
C ASP A 96 12.97 5.75 -8.88
N ASP A 97 13.75 6.81 -8.72
CA ASP A 97 14.81 7.22 -9.65
C ASP A 97 15.93 6.19 -9.72
N ASP A 98 16.38 5.65 -8.58
CA ASP A 98 17.36 4.55 -8.49
C ASP A 98 16.85 3.32 -9.23
N ALA A 99 15.57 2.97 -9.00
CA ALA A 99 14.95 1.82 -9.65
C ALA A 99 14.85 2.03 -11.17
N LYS A 100 14.40 3.22 -11.62
CA LYS A 100 14.35 3.59 -13.05
C LYS A 100 15.73 3.54 -13.69
N ALA A 101 16.78 4.02 -13.02
CA ALA A 101 18.14 3.98 -13.52
C ALA A 101 18.64 2.55 -13.67
N ALA A 102 18.53 1.74 -12.62
CA ALA A 102 18.96 0.35 -12.63
C ALA A 102 18.21 -0.51 -13.67
N MET A 103 16.96 -0.18 -13.97
CA MET A 103 16.17 -0.90 -14.98
C MET A 103 16.65 -0.68 -16.41
N LYS A 104 17.21 0.49 -16.74
CA LYS A 104 17.64 0.78 -18.13
C LYS A 104 18.75 -0.14 -18.62
N ASP A 105 19.57 -0.64 -17.71
CA ASP A 105 20.68 -1.55 -18.02
C ASP A 105 20.28 -3.03 -17.96
N VAL A 106 19.08 -3.32 -17.43
CA VAL A 106 18.61 -4.70 -17.17
C VAL A 106 17.47 -5.07 -18.10
N LEU A 107 16.54 -4.15 -18.33
CA LEU A 107 15.30 -4.37 -19.05
C LEU A 107 15.33 -3.69 -20.41
N LYS A 108 14.70 -4.33 -21.38
CA LYS A 108 14.50 -3.75 -22.71
C LYS A 108 13.45 -2.62 -22.65
N PRO A 109 13.46 -1.66 -23.58
CA PRO A 109 12.52 -0.53 -23.57
C PRO A 109 11.04 -0.94 -23.50
N GLU A 110 10.66 -2.01 -24.19
CA GLU A 110 9.31 -2.58 -24.17
C GLU A 110 8.93 -3.18 -22.81
N GLN A 111 9.89 -3.81 -22.12
CA GLN A 111 9.69 -4.35 -20.76
C GLN A 111 9.52 -3.21 -19.75
N ILE A 112 10.31 -2.13 -19.89
CA ILE A 112 10.17 -0.92 -19.06
C ILE A 112 8.81 -0.28 -19.28
N LYS A 113 8.37 -0.13 -20.53
CA LYS A 113 7.04 0.40 -20.87
C LYS A 113 5.94 -0.44 -20.24
N ARG A 114 6.01 -1.77 -20.37
CA ARG A 114 5.01 -2.68 -19.79
C ARG A 114 5.02 -2.65 -18.26
N LEU A 115 6.19 -2.53 -17.64
CA LEU A 115 6.31 -2.40 -16.18
C LEU A 115 5.62 -1.13 -15.68
N HIS A 116 5.81 0.02 -16.33
CA HIS A 116 5.12 1.26 -15.97
C HIS A 116 3.60 1.16 -16.16
N GLN A 117 3.15 0.49 -17.21
CA GLN A 117 1.73 0.17 -17.40
C GLN A 117 1.16 -0.62 -16.22
N ILE A 118 1.84 -1.70 -15.81
CA ILE A 118 1.47 -2.50 -14.64
C ILE A 118 1.52 -1.65 -13.36
N GLN A 119 2.53 -0.79 -13.22
CA GLN A 119 2.66 0.10 -12.08
C GLN A 119 1.43 1.01 -11.94
N HIS A 120 1.00 1.65 -13.02
CA HIS A 120 -0.19 2.50 -13.02
C HIS A 120 -1.46 1.72 -12.67
N GLN A 121 -1.60 0.49 -13.18
CA GLN A 121 -2.73 -0.38 -12.84
C GLN A 121 -2.74 -0.75 -11.34
N VAL A 122 -1.58 -1.08 -10.77
CA VAL A 122 -1.45 -1.43 -9.34
C VAL A 122 -1.67 -0.23 -8.43
N GLN A 123 -1.20 0.95 -8.83
CA GLN A 123 -1.40 2.20 -8.09
C GLN A 123 -2.86 2.66 -8.11
N GLY A 124 -3.59 2.39 -9.20
CA GLY A 124 -4.97 2.84 -9.37
C GLY A 124 -5.08 4.37 -9.25
N TYR A 125 -6.05 4.86 -8.47
CA TYR A 125 -6.27 6.30 -8.30
C TYR A 125 -5.03 7.05 -7.75
N MET A 126 -4.16 6.37 -7.00
CA MET A 126 -2.96 7.00 -6.46
C MET A 126 -1.97 7.43 -7.55
N ALA A 127 -2.03 6.84 -8.74
CA ALA A 127 -1.21 7.27 -9.88
C ALA A 127 -1.46 8.74 -10.26
N PHE A 128 -2.69 9.23 -10.06
CA PHE A 128 -3.08 10.61 -10.37
C PHE A 128 -2.49 11.64 -9.39
N THR A 129 -1.84 11.19 -8.33
CA THR A 129 -1.07 12.06 -7.41
C THR A 129 0.37 12.29 -7.87
N ASN A 130 0.83 11.56 -8.89
CA ASN A 130 2.17 11.70 -9.45
C ASN A 130 2.21 12.83 -10.48
N GLU A 131 3.18 13.75 -10.35
CA GLU A 131 3.30 14.91 -11.24
C GLU A 131 3.49 14.55 -12.72
N GLU A 132 4.24 13.49 -13.05
CA GLU A 132 4.45 13.05 -14.43
C GLU A 132 3.13 12.57 -15.05
N VAL A 133 2.31 11.87 -14.27
CA VAL A 133 0.96 11.44 -14.69
C VAL A 133 0.05 12.65 -14.89
N GLN A 134 0.05 13.60 -13.94
CA GLN A 134 -0.76 14.82 -14.06
C GLN A 134 -0.36 15.66 -15.28
N LYS A 135 0.94 15.79 -15.55
CA LYS A 135 1.47 16.50 -16.73
C LYS A 135 1.07 15.79 -18.02
N LYS A 136 1.21 14.46 -18.06
CA LYS A 136 0.88 13.66 -19.26
C LYS A 136 -0.61 13.64 -19.59
N LEU A 137 -1.46 13.67 -18.56
CA LEU A 137 -2.92 13.80 -18.70
C LEU A 137 -3.37 15.27 -18.83
N GLU A 138 -2.44 16.23 -18.78
CA GLU A 138 -2.74 17.66 -18.82
C GLU A 138 -3.87 18.04 -17.86
N LEU A 139 -3.83 17.52 -16.62
CA LEU A 139 -4.91 17.76 -15.65
C LEU A 139 -4.98 19.24 -15.31
N THR A 140 -6.18 19.79 -15.36
CA THR A 140 -6.45 21.15 -14.91
C THR A 140 -6.34 21.24 -13.39
N ASP A 141 -6.13 22.44 -12.85
CA ASP A 141 -6.07 22.62 -11.40
C ASP A 141 -7.39 22.23 -10.71
N ALA A 142 -8.53 22.50 -11.37
CA ALA A 142 -9.83 22.02 -10.89
C ALA A 142 -9.90 20.49 -10.82
N GLN A 143 -9.41 19.76 -11.82
CA GLN A 143 -9.37 18.30 -11.79
C GLN A 143 -8.42 17.76 -10.71
N LYS A 144 -7.26 18.40 -10.52
CA LYS A 144 -6.33 18.04 -9.45
C LYS A 144 -6.98 18.19 -8.07
N ASP A 145 -7.71 19.28 -7.86
CA ASP A 145 -8.43 19.54 -6.60
C ASP A 145 -9.53 18.51 -6.36
N GLU A 146 -10.35 18.19 -7.37
CA GLU A 146 -11.37 17.13 -7.26
C GLU A 146 -10.75 15.76 -6.95
N ILE A 147 -9.65 15.40 -7.62
CA ILE A 147 -8.93 14.15 -7.38
C ILE A 147 -8.36 14.10 -5.96
N LYS A 148 -7.85 15.24 -5.47
CA LYS A 148 -7.33 15.36 -4.11
C LYS A 148 -8.45 15.13 -3.08
N GLN A 149 -9.61 15.73 -3.28
CA GLN A 149 -10.80 15.54 -2.42
C GLN A 149 -11.24 14.07 -2.41
N ILE A 150 -11.33 13.43 -3.58
CA ILE A 150 -11.63 11.98 -3.68
C ILE A 150 -10.59 11.17 -2.89
N GLY A 151 -9.31 11.54 -2.97
CA GLY A 151 -8.23 10.89 -2.23
C GLY A 151 -8.32 11.07 -0.71
N GLU A 152 -8.81 12.21 -0.23
CA GLU A 152 -9.04 12.48 1.19
C GLU A 152 -10.19 11.63 1.74
N GLU A 153 -11.33 11.63 1.07
CA GLU A 153 -12.47 10.76 1.38
C GLU A 153 -12.07 9.27 1.34
N SER A 154 -11.23 8.90 0.36
CA SER A 154 -10.73 7.54 0.22
C SER A 154 -9.91 7.10 1.42
N ARG A 155 -9.10 7.98 2.01
CA ARG A 155 -8.31 7.68 3.21
C ARG A 155 -9.18 7.43 4.43
N GLU A 156 -10.25 8.19 4.59
CA GLU A 156 -11.22 8.02 5.69
C GLU A 156 -11.93 6.67 5.56
N LYS A 157 -12.44 6.35 4.36
CA LYS A 157 -13.13 5.07 4.13
C LYS A 157 -12.20 3.87 4.29
N MET A 158 -10.94 3.98 3.86
CA MET A 158 -9.95 2.92 4.12
C MET A 158 -9.74 2.66 5.61
N ARG A 159 -9.76 3.71 6.45
CA ARG A 159 -9.67 3.58 7.90
C ARG A 159 -10.89 2.85 8.47
N GLU A 160 -12.09 3.18 8.00
CA GLU A 160 -13.33 2.50 8.41
C GLU A 160 -13.30 1.01 8.03
N ILE A 161 -12.93 0.67 6.79
CA ILE A 161 -12.83 -0.74 6.33
C ILE A 161 -11.88 -1.52 7.24
N PHE A 162 -10.75 -0.92 7.63
CA PHE A 162 -9.76 -1.57 8.49
C PHE A 162 -10.30 -1.78 9.92
N GLN A 163 -11.08 -0.84 10.44
CA GLN A 163 -11.72 -0.96 11.76
C GLN A 163 -12.86 -2.00 11.75
N GLU A 164 -13.70 -1.99 10.72
CA GLU A 164 -14.83 -2.91 10.55
C GLU A 164 -14.39 -4.36 10.36
N ALA A 165 -13.25 -4.60 9.71
CA ALA A 165 -12.79 -5.95 9.43
C ALA A 165 -12.41 -6.73 10.70
N GLN A 166 -12.15 -6.06 11.82
CA GLN A 166 -11.82 -6.68 13.13
C GLN A 166 -10.77 -7.81 13.06
N GLY A 167 -9.85 -7.75 12.10
CA GLY A 167 -8.81 -8.77 11.89
C GLY A 167 -9.14 -9.87 10.87
N ASP A 168 -10.35 -9.88 10.29
CA ASP A 168 -10.67 -10.70 9.11
C ASP A 168 -9.95 -10.15 7.88
N ARG A 169 -8.78 -10.72 7.62
CA ARG A 169 -7.89 -10.29 6.56
C ARG A 169 -8.47 -10.58 5.17
N GLU A 170 -9.26 -11.64 5.00
CA GLU A 170 -9.81 -11.99 3.68
C GLU A 170 -10.94 -11.04 3.31
N ALA A 171 -11.89 -10.83 4.22
CA ALA A 171 -12.97 -9.88 4.03
C ALA A 171 -12.43 -8.45 3.83
N MET A 172 -11.40 -8.05 4.58
CA MET A 172 -10.72 -6.77 4.39
C MET A 172 -10.13 -6.64 2.99
N MET A 173 -9.41 -7.65 2.51
CA MET A 173 -8.75 -7.60 1.19
C MET A 173 -9.78 -7.51 0.06
N THR A 174 -10.90 -8.22 0.17
CA THR A 174 -12.01 -8.14 -0.79
C THR A 174 -12.65 -6.76 -0.80
N LYS A 175 -13.09 -6.25 0.37
CA LYS A 175 -13.65 -4.90 0.50
C LYS A 175 -12.70 -3.83 -0.03
N MET A 176 -11.40 -3.93 0.29
CA MET A 176 -10.38 -2.99 -0.18
C MET A 176 -10.20 -3.03 -1.70
N ARG A 177 -10.31 -4.21 -2.32
CA ARG A 177 -10.20 -4.35 -3.78
C ARG A 177 -11.37 -3.66 -4.47
N GLU A 178 -12.58 -3.90 -4.01
CA GLU A 178 -13.80 -3.27 -4.55
C GLU A 178 -13.76 -1.76 -4.36
N PHE A 179 -13.41 -1.30 -3.16
CA PHE A 179 -13.31 0.11 -2.84
C PHE A 179 -12.27 0.85 -3.70
N ARG A 180 -11.12 0.22 -3.97
CA ARG A 180 -10.11 0.78 -4.89
C ARG A 180 -10.63 0.94 -6.32
N LYS A 181 -11.40 -0.04 -6.82
CA LYS A 181 -12.03 0.04 -8.14
C LYS A 181 -13.06 1.18 -8.20
N GLU A 182 -13.89 1.30 -7.16
CA GLU A 182 -14.87 2.39 -7.06
C GLU A 182 -14.18 3.76 -7.04
N THR A 183 -13.12 3.91 -6.24
CA THR A 183 -12.36 5.17 -6.15
C THR A 183 -11.73 5.53 -7.49
N LEU A 184 -11.14 4.56 -8.21
CA LEU A 184 -10.61 4.80 -9.55
C LEU A 184 -11.70 5.24 -10.53
N ALA A 185 -12.87 4.60 -10.52
CA ALA A 185 -13.99 4.99 -11.37
C ALA A 185 -14.48 6.42 -11.09
N LYS A 186 -14.49 6.85 -9.81
CA LYS A 186 -14.80 8.24 -9.44
C LYS A 186 -13.79 9.23 -10.01
N VAL A 187 -12.50 8.89 -9.98
CA VAL A 187 -11.44 9.71 -10.60
C VAL A 187 -11.57 9.76 -12.12
N GLU A 188 -11.78 8.62 -12.78
CA GLU A 188 -11.95 8.56 -14.23
C GLU A 188 -13.17 9.36 -14.70
N ALA A 189 -14.24 9.44 -13.90
CA ALA A 189 -15.40 10.27 -14.20
C ALA A 189 -15.09 11.77 -14.23
N LYS A 190 -13.97 12.22 -13.63
CA LYS A 190 -13.50 13.62 -13.67
C LYS A 190 -12.64 13.94 -14.89
N LEU A 191 -12.25 12.91 -15.64
CA LEU A 191 -11.43 13.05 -16.84
C LEU A 191 -12.32 13.31 -18.06
N THR A 192 -11.79 14.09 -19.00
CA THR A 192 -12.32 14.20 -20.36
C THR A 192 -12.10 12.90 -21.14
N ASP A 193 -12.80 12.72 -22.26
CA ASP A 193 -12.65 11.52 -23.08
C ASP A 193 -11.23 11.39 -23.67
N ALA A 194 -10.59 12.51 -24.01
CA ALA A 194 -9.20 12.52 -24.45
C ALA A 194 -8.26 12.03 -23.32
N GLN A 195 -8.45 12.53 -22.09
CA GLN A 195 -7.65 12.12 -20.93
C GLN A 195 -7.87 10.65 -20.56
N LYS A 196 -9.11 10.13 -20.67
CA LYS A 196 -9.40 8.70 -20.51
C LYS A 196 -8.67 7.85 -21.55
N SER A 197 -8.61 8.31 -22.80
CA SER A 197 -7.85 7.64 -23.86
C SER A 197 -6.36 7.58 -23.51
N THR A 198 -5.76 8.71 -23.10
CA THR A 198 -4.36 8.76 -22.66
C THR A 198 -4.12 7.88 -21.44
N TRP A 199 -5.03 7.87 -20.46
CA TRP A 199 -4.94 7.00 -19.29
C TRP A 199 -4.98 5.51 -19.66
N LYS A 200 -5.82 5.13 -20.64
CA LYS A 200 -5.86 3.77 -21.18
C LYS A 200 -4.55 3.39 -21.87
N GLU A 201 -3.93 4.30 -22.62
CA GLU A 201 -2.61 4.05 -23.21
C GLU A 201 -1.50 3.90 -22.14
N MET A 202 -1.57 4.72 -21.08
CA MET A 202 -0.64 4.69 -19.95
C MET A 202 -0.76 3.41 -19.12
N THR A 203 -1.96 2.84 -19.02
CA THR A 203 -2.21 1.60 -18.28
C THR A 203 -2.07 0.35 -19.15
N GLY A 204 -2.28 0.46 -20.46
CA GLY A 204 -2.10 -0.64 -21.41
C GLY A 204 -3.07 -1.81 -21.19
N GLU A 205 -2.66 -3.00 -21.63
CA GLU A 205 -3.48 -4.22 -21.49
C GLU A 205 -3.72 -4.57 -20.01
N PRO A 206 -4.95 -4.93 -19.61
CA PRO A 206 -5.25 -5.31 -18.23
C PRO A 206 -4.32 -6.40 -17.69
N PHE A 207 -3.87 -6.23 -16.45
CA PHE A 207 -3.00 -7.16 -15.76
C PHE A 207 -3.37 -7.25 -14.28
N GLU A 208 -3.71 -8.45 -13.82
CA GLU A 208 -3.97 -8.70 -12.40
C GLU A 208 -2.71 -9.28 -11.74
N ILE A 209 -2.08 -8.48 -10.89
CA ILE A 209 -0.92 -8.92 -10.11
C ILE A 209 -1.35 -10.03 -9.14
N LYS A 210 -0.68 -11.18 -9.23
CA LYS A 210 -0.84 -12.26 -8.25
C LYS A 210 0.03 -11.91 -7.06
N MET A 211 -0.60 -11.47 -5.98
CA MET A 211 0.09 -11.33 -4.70
C MET A 211 0.46 -12.74 -4.23
N GLU A 212 1.75 -13.08 -4.32
CA GLU A 212 2.26 -14.29 -3.68
C GLU A 212 1.93 -14.16 -2.20
N GLY A 213 1.08 -15.06 -1.71
CA GLY A 213 0.76 -15.11 -0.30
C GLY A 213 2.06 -15.14 0.48
N ARG A 214 2.16 -14.31 1.54
CA ARG A 214 3.18 -14.48 2.56
C ARG A 214 2.85 -15.78 3.32
N GLY A 215 2.98 -16.91 2.64
CA GLY A 215 2.74 -18.24 3.14
C GLY A 215 4.01 -18.71 3.84
N GLY A 216 3.90 -18.84 5.16
CA GLY A 216 4.72 -19.69 6.02
C GLY A 216 6.23 -19.62 5.85
N ARG A 217 6.88 -18.80 6.67
CA ARG A 217 7.96 -19.35 7.49
C ARG A 217 7.35 -19.76 8.81
#